data_AF-A0A9E7EGI1-F1
#
_entry.id   AF-A0A9E7EGI1-F1
#
_cell.length_a   1.000
_cell.length_b   1.000
_cell.length_c   1.000
_cell.angle_alpha   90.00
_cell.angle_beta   90.00
_cell.angle_gamma   90.00
#
_symmetry.space_group_name_H-M   'P 1'
#
loop_
_entity.id
_entity.type
_entity.pdbx_description
1 polymer ?
#
loop_
_entity_poly.entity_id
_entity_poly.type
_entity_poly.pdbx_seq_one_letter_code
_entity_poly.pdbx_strand_id
1 'polypeptide(L)'
;MENPRDHGETGGLTIRAGGLGSGAATMANVASSRERRIVVAVDESEESLSALRWCLRNLVRPAPGDGSGAKDTFVLLYARPSPPVYSAVNGTENGREHHVFGTQEDFVPDLQVRETGRSFSEDVTTAVDMYGRDLADSVTEKARNICKDYGNVKVDVKISVGDAREVICQMVDKLGADLLVMGSHGYGFIKRALLGSVSDHCARNAKCPVLIVKHREA
;
A
#
# COMPACT_ATOMS: atom_id res chain seq x y z
N MET A 1 18.41 41.59 -26.81
CA MET A 1 18.77 41.72 -25.38
C MET A 1 18.15 40.55 -24.65
N GLU A 2 19.00 39.76 -24.01
CA GLU A 2 18.72 38.45 -23.44
C GLU A 2 17.91 38.51 -22.12
N ASN A 3 17.27 37.38 -21.85
CA ASN A 3 16.58 36.97 -20.64
C ASN A 3 17.58 36.59 -19.53
N PRO A 4 17.27 36.77 -18.23
CA PRO A 4 17.82 35.93 -17.18
C PRO A 4 16.76 34.93 -16.69
N ARG A 5 17.04 33.66 -16.93
CA ARG A 5 16.35 32.49 -16.39
C ARG A 5 16.62 32.42 -14.89
N ASP A 6 15.57 32.31 -14.10
CA ASP A 6 15.69 31.99 -12.67
C ASP A 6 15.87 30.47 -12.51
N HIS A 7 16.94 30.10 -11.81
CA HIS A 7 17.38 28.75 -11.53
C HIS A 7 16.84 28.34 -10.16
N GLY A 8 15.66 27.71 -10.14
CA GLY A 8 15.13 27.05 -8.95
C GLY A 8 15.64 25.61 -8.84
N GLU A 9 16.52 25.36 -7.89
CA GLU A 9 17.16 24.07 -7.60
C GLU A 9 16.14 22.91 -7.39
N THR A 10 16.34 21.83 -8.15
CA THR A 10 15.60 20.57 -8.05
C THR A 10 16.11 19.74 -6.86
N GLY A 11 15.41 19.82 -5.72
CA GLY A 11 15.70 19.02 -4.53
C GLY A 11 15.24 17.56 -4.64
N GLY A 12 16.17 16.68 -5.03
CA GLY A 12 16.42 15.37 -4.42
C GLY A 12 15.34 14.28 -4.46
N LEU A 13 15.28 13.52 -5.55
CA LEU A 13 14.74 12.16 -5.61
C LEU A 13 15.80 11.18 -5.07
N THR A 14 15.49 10.40 -4.03
CA THR A 14 16.39 9.30 -3.59
C THR A 14 16.06 8.05 -4.38
N ILE A 15 16.82 7.78 -5.44
CA ILE A 15 16.86 6.45 -6.09
C ILE A 15 18.05 5.69 -5.51
N ARG A 16 17.82 4.54 -4.87
CA ARG A 16 18.91 3.59 -4.59
C ARG A 16 19.13 2.74 -5.83
N ALA A 17 20.18 3.02 -6.60
CA ALA A 17 20.62 2.20 -7.71
C ALA A 17 21.87 1.41 -7.30
N GLY A 18 21.82 0.07 -7.36
CA GLY A 18 23.02 -0.77 -7.31
C GLY A 18 23.78 -0.65 -8.64
N GLY A 19 25.10 -0.48 -8.58
CA GLY A 19 25.95 -0.29 -9.77
C GLY A 19 26.02 -1.54 -10.65
N LEU A 20 25.97 -1.35 -11.97
CA LEU A 20 26.10 -2.43 -12.97
C LEU A 20 27.06 -2.00 -14.09
N GLY A 21 28.05 -2.85 -14.34
CA GLY A 21 29.09 -2.67 -15.35
C GLY A 21 28.64 -2.94 -16.80
N SER A 22 29.55 -2.65 -17.73
CA SER A 22 29.43 -2.57 -19.20
C SER A 22 28.83 -3.77 -19.95
N GLY A 23 28.51 -4.90 -19.29
CA GLY A 23 27.83 -6.05 -19.90
C GLY A 23 26.30 -5.95 -19.94
N ALA A 24 25.71 -4.95 -19.28
CA ALA A 24 24.26 -4.83 -19.10
C ALA A 24 23.49 -4.36 -20.36
N ALA A 25 24.15 -3.68 -21.30
CA ALA A 25 23.48 -3.02 -22.43
C ALA A 25 22.84 -4.02 -23.43
N THR A 26 23.45 -5.19 -23.66
CA THR A 26 22.91 -6.22 -24.57
C THR A 26 21.75 -6.99 -23.93
N MET A 27 21.75 -7.17 -22.60
CA MET A 27 20.65 -7.76 -21.84
C MET A 27 19.49 -6.77 -21.59
N ALA A 28 19.77 -5.46 -21.53
CA ALA A 28 18.77 -4.41 -21.35
C ALA A 28 17.76 -4.34 -22.52
N ASN A 29 18.19 -4.73 -23.73
CA ASN A 29 17.30 -4.74 -24.90
C ASN A 29 16.31 -5.92 -24.89
N VAL A 30 16.65 -7.03 -24.21
CA VAL A 30 15.75 -8.18 -23.98
C VAL A 30 14.76 -7.88 -22.84
N ALA A 31 15.12 -7.03 -21.88
CA ALA A 31 14.26 -6.61 -20.76
C ALA A 31 13.14 -5.61 -21.16
N SER A 32 13.18 -5.05 -22.37
CA SER A 32 12.27 -3.99 -22.84
C SER A 32 10.92 -4.50 -23.39
N SER A 33 10.73 -5.83 -23.48
CA SER A 33 9.55 -6.44 -24.11
C SER A 33 8.49 -6.99 -23.16
N ARG A 34 8.81 -7.15 -21.86
CA ARG A 34 7.88 -7.74 -20.89
C ARG A 34 6.94 -6.69 -20.30
N GLU A 35 5.67 -7.08 -20.14
CA GLU A 35 4.66 -6.30 -19.44
C GLU A 35 5.10 -6.00 -18.00
N ARG A 36 5.15 -4.72 -17.63
CA ARG A 36 5.49 -4.30 -16.27
C ARG A 36 4.27 -4.38 -15.37
N ARG A 37 4.46 -4.84 -14.14
CA ARG A 37 3.44 -4.82 -13.11
C ARG A 37 3.74 -3.75 -12.07
N ILE A 38 2.94 -2.69 -12.08
CA ILE A 38 3.03 -1.57 -11.15
C ILE A 38 1.94 -1.74 -10.10
N VAL A 39 2.32 -1.97 -8.86
CA VAL A 39 1.37 -2.03 -7.74
C VAL A 39 1.22 -0.62 -7.17
N VAL A 40 -0.01 -0.17 -7.00
CA VAL A 40 -0.32 1.11 -6.36
C VAL A 40 -1.10 0.84 -5.08
N ALA A 41 -0.50 1.16 -3.93
CA ALA A 41 -1.21 1.07 -2.65
C ALA A 41 -2.19 2.24 -2.54
N VAL A 42 -3.47 1.94 -2.40
CA VAL A 42 -4.56 2.91 -2.27
C VAL A 42 -5.23 2.76 -0.91
N ASP A 43 -5.62 3.88 -0.33
CA ASP A 43 -6.38 3.99 0.91
C ASP A 43 -7.42 5.11 0.77
N GLU A 44 -8.01 5.53 1.89
CA GLU A 44 -9.03 6.58 1.92
C GLU A 44 -8.47 7.99 1.74
N SER A 45 -7.15 8.16 1.74
CA SER A 45 -6.49 9.46 1.69
C SER A 45 -6.44 10.06 0.28
N GLU A 46 -6.44 11.39 0.18
CA GLU A 46 -6.22 12.06 -1.11
C GLU A 46 -4.76 11.96 -1.57
N GLU A 47 -3.83 11.72 -0.66
CA GLU A 47 -2.42 11.48 -0.93
C GLU A 47 -2.22 10.20 -1.74
N SER A 48 -2.89 9.11 -1.39
CA SER A 48 -2.79 7.85 -2.15
C SER A 48 -3.43 7.96 -3.54
N LEU A 49 -4.57 8.64 -3.65
CA LEU A 49 -5.21 8.91 -4.95
C LEU A 49 -4.39 9.88 -5.80
N SER A 50 -3.72 10.84 -5.18
CA SER A 50 -2.76 11.73 -5.86
C SER A 50 -1.55 10.96 -6.36
N ALA A 51 -1.05 10.00 -5.59
CA ALA A 51 0.01 9.09 -6.03
C ALA A 51 -0.43 8.27 -7.25
N LEU A 52 -1.66 7.75 -7.26
CA LEU A 52 -2.25 7.07 -8.42
C LEU A 52 -2.31 7.98 -9.65
N ARG A 53 -2.85 9.20 -9.53
CA ARG A 53 -2.90 10.17 -10.64
C ARG A 53 -1.51 10.56 -11.15
N TRP A 54 -0.54 10.72 -10.25
CA TRP A 54 0.84 10.98 -10.63
C TRP A 54 1.42 9.79 -11.40
N CYS A 55 1.19 8.58 -10.91
CA CYS A 55 1.65 7.33 -11.51
C CYS A 55 1.13 7.17 -12.94
N LEU A 56 -0.18 7.33 -13.13
CA LEU A 56 -0.82 7.23 -14.44
C LEU A 56 -0.31 8.27 -15.45
N ARG A 57 -0.04 9.50 -15.00
CA ARG A 57 0.50 10.57 -15.88
C ARG A 57 1.95 10.37 -16.29
N ASN A 58 2.77 9.75 -15.45
CA ASN A 58 4.23 9.75 -15.63
C ASN A 58 4.81 8.39 -15.99
N LEU A 59 4.13 7.29 -15.65
CA LEU A 59 4.68 5.94 -15.83
C LEU A 59 4.06 5.17 -16.99
N VAL A 60 2.85 5.53 -17.42
CA VAL A 60 2.15 4.85 -18.52
C VAL A 60 2.95 5.02 -19.80
N ARG A 61 3.38 3.91 -20.39
CA ARG A 61 4.03 3.91 -21.69
C ARG A 61 2.99 4.03 -22.80
N PRO A 62 3.28 4.81 -23.86
CA PRO A 62 2.45 4.80 -25.06
C PRO A 62 2.29 3.38 -25.61
N ALA A 63 1.10 3.06 -26.11
CA ALA A 63 0.87 1.84 -26.86
C ALA A 63 1.86 1.79 -28.04
N PRO A 64 2.57 0.69 -28.26
CA PRO A 64 3.31 0.52 -29.50
C PRO A 64 2.31 0.49 -30.67
N GLY A 65 2.59 1.25 -31.74
CA GLY A 65 1.73 1.30 -32.93
C GLY A 65 1.67 -0.01 -33.73
N ASP A 66 2.27 -1.09 -33.22
CA ASP A 66 2.36 -2.41 -33.84
C ASP A 66 1.21 -3.36 -33.43
N GLY A 67 0.25 -2.88 -32.62
CA GLY A 67 -0.88 -3.68 -32.14
C GLY A 67 -0.55 -4.59 -30.95
N SER A 68 0.65 -4.53 -30.39
CA SER A 68 0.94 -5.15 -29.09
C SER A 68 0.18 -4.40 -27.99
N GLY A 69 -0.61 -5.14 -27.20
CA GLY A 69 -1.48 -4.58 -26.16
C GLY A 69 -0.73 -3.81 -25.05
N ALA A 70 -1.48 -3.33 -24.06
CA ALA A 70 -0.94 -2.54 -22.95
C ALA A 70 0.31 -3.19 -22.33
N LYS A 71 1.41 -2.43 -22.28
CA LYS A 71 2.69 -2.88 -21.72
C LYS A 71 2.81 -2.73 -20.21
N ASP A 72 1.81 -2.10 -19.59
CA ASP A 72 1.77 -1.85 -18.15
C ASP A 72 0.45 -2.36 -17.58
N THR A 73 0.55 -3.27 -16.60
CA THR A 73 -0.55 -3.65 -15.70
C THR A 73 -0.41 -2.87 -14.41
N PHE A 74 -1.45 -2.12 -14.06
CA PHE A 74 -1.60 -1.44 -12.78
C PHE A 74 -2.43 -2.32 -11.84
N VAL A 75 -1.89 -2.66 -10.68
CA VAL A 75 -2.63 -3.38 -9.64
C VAL A 75 -2.93 -2.42 -8.50
N LEU A 76 -4.20 -2.05 -8.35
CA LEU A 76 -4.68 -1.25 -7.23
C LEU A 76 -4.82 -2.16 -6.01
N LEU A 77 -4.00 -1.94 -5.00
CA LEU A 77 -3.96 -2.75 -3.78
C LEU A 77 -4.52 -1.96 -2.61
N TYR A 78 -5.62 -2.44 -2.03
CA TYR A 78 -6.18 -1.94 -0.77
C TYR A 78 -5.95 -2.95 0.34
N ALA A 79 -5.28 -2.52 1.42
CA ALA A 79 -5.10 -3.31 2.62
C ALA A 79 -6.23 -2.99 3.60
N ARG A 80 -7.19 -3.91 3.71
CA ARG A 80 -8.30 -3.81 4.65
C ARG A 80 -7.82 -4.26 6.03
N PRO A 81 -7.99 -3.46 7.10
CA PRO A 81 -7.67 -3.89 8.45
C PRO A 81 -8.42 -5.18 8.83
N SER A 82 -7.79 -6.08 9.57
CA SER A 82 -8.49 -7.22 10.17
C SER A 82 -9.55 -6.72 11.15
N PRO A 83 -10.76 -7.31 11.15
CA PRO A 83 -11.71 -7.07 12.22
C PRO A 83 -11.05 -7.40 13.56
N PRO A 84 -11.29 -6.61 14.62
CA PRO A 84 -10.74 -6.92 15.93
C PRO A 84 -11.27 -8.28 16.39
N VAL A 85 -10.37 -9.23 16.66
CA VAL A 85 -10.71 -10.53 17.22
C VAL A 85 -10.80 -10.40 18.74
N TYR A 86 -11.99 -10.55 19.30
CA TYR A 86 -12.20 -10.66 20.75
C TYR A 86 -12.46 -12.12 21.10
N SER A 87 -11.67 -12.67 22.02
CA SER A 87 -11.90 -14.02 22.55
C SER A 87 -13.19 -14.03 23.36
N ALA A 88 -14.17 -14.82 22.92
CA ALA A 88 -15.33 -15.15 23.73
C ALA A 88 -14.86 -16.00 24.93
N VAL A 89 -14.83 -15.41 26.12
CA VAL A 89 -14.87 -16.21 27.35
C VAL A 89 -16.27 -16.80 27.45
N ASN A 90 -16.46 -17.98 26.87
CA ASN A 90 -17.66 -18.77 27.10
C ASN A 90 -17.64 -19.21 28.57
N GLY A 91 -18.34 -18.46 29.41
CA GLY A 91 -18.71 -18.88 30.76
C GLY A 91 -19.78 -19.96 30.68
N THR A 92 -19.40 -21.17 30.26
CA THR A 92 -20.13 -22.38 30.65
C THR A 92 -19.51 -22.85 31.95
N GLU A 93 -20.21 -22.65 33.05
CA GLU A 93 -19.99 -23.37 34.30
C GLU A 93 -19.95 -24.87 33.98
N ASN A 94 -18.77 -25.46 34.02
CA ASN A 94 -18.52 -26.82 34.50
C ASN A 94 -17.01 -27.02 34.54
N GLY A 95 -16.47 -27.03 35.76
CA GLY A 95 -15.04 -27.11 36.02
C GLY A 95 -14.39 -28.28 35.25
N ARG A 96 -13.39 -27.92 34.44
CA ARG A 96 -12.21 -28.72 34.10
C ARG A 96 -11.21 -27.78 33.44
N GLU A 97 -10.10 -27.57 34.13
CA GLU A 97 -8.96 -26.79 33.66
C GLU A 97 -8.43 -27.39 32.35
N HIS A 98 -8.45 -26.60 31.28
CA HIS A 98 -7.64 -26.88 30.10
C HIS A 98 -6.47 -25.90 30.10
N HIS A 99 -5.35 -26.37 30.64
CA HIS A 99 -4.04 -25.76 30.45
C HIS A 99 -3.72 -25.70 28.95
N VAL A 100 -3.59 -24.49 28.40
CA VAL A 100 -2.87 -24.28 27.14
C VAL A 100 -1.67 -23.38 27.43
N PHE A 101 -0.50 -23.92 27.08
CA PHE A 101 0.84 -23.43 27.36
C PHE A 101 1.27 -22.23 26.48
N GLY A 102 2.04 -21.32 27.09
CA GLY A 102 3.01 -20.40 26.44
C GLY A 102 2.42 -19.05 26.00
N THR A 103 3.01 -17.89 26.27
CA THR A 103 4.42 -17.55 26.48
C THR A 103 4.58 -16.47 27.57
N GLN A 104 5.69 -16.56 28.28
CA GLN A 104 6.09 -15.76 29.43
C GLN A 104 6.71 -14.44 28.96
N GLU A 105 6.10 -13.30 29.28
CA GLU A 105 6.82 -12.02 29.41
C GLU A 105 6.28 -11.20 30.59
N ASP A 106 7.19 -10.98 31.54
CA ASP A 106 7.41 -9.81 32.38
C ASP A 106 6.33 -9.31 33.36
N PHE A 107 6.62 -9.66 34.61
CA PHE A 107 6.14 -9.13 35.88
C PHE A 107 6.22 -7.60 35.97
N VAL A 108 5.06 -6.93 36.06
CA VAL A 108 4.92 -5.56 36.57
C VAL A 108 3.87 -5.58 37.69
N PRO A 109 4.22 -5.35 38.97
CA PRO A 109 3.24 -5.35 40.04
C PRO A 109 2.59 -3.97 40.16
N ASP A 110 1.27 -3.99 40.33
CA ASP A 110 0.43 -2.95 40.92
C ASP A 110 0.12 -1.70 40.09
N LEU A 111 -0.67 -1.89 39.03
CA LEU A 111 -1.66 -0.91 38.63
C LEU A 111 -2.95 -1.66 38.30
N GLN A 112 -4.00 -1.46 39.12
CA GLN A 112 -5.34 -1.99 38.87
C GLN A 112 -5.92 -1.38 37.58
N VAL A 113 -5.50 -1.90 36.43
CA VAL A 113 -6.21 -1.68 35.18
C VAL A 113 -7.37 -2.66 35.19
N ARG A 114 -8.57 -2.14 35.48
CA ARG A 114 -9.83 -2.84 35.23
C ARG A 114 -9.91 -3.06 33.72
N GLU A 115 -9.42 -4.20 33.26
CA GLU A 115 -9.52 -4.65 31.88
C GLU A 115 -11.00 -4.67 31.48
N THR A 116 -11.39 -3.68 30.69
CA THR A 116 -12.74 -3.59 30.15
C THR A 116 -12.79 -4.46 28.90
N GLY A 117 -12.85 -5.78 29.10
CA GLY A 117 -13.12 -6.73 28.03
C GLY A 117 -14.49 -6.45 27.44
N ARG A 118 -14.56 -5.71 26.32
CA ARG A 118 -15.82 -5.48 25.63
C ARG A 118 -16.17 -6.72 24.82
N SER A 119 -17.08 -7.53 25.36
CA SER A 119 -17.84 -8.51 24.58
C SER A 119 -18.71 -7.74 23.59
N PHE A 120 -18.35 -7.76 22.32
CA PHE A 120 -19.24 -7.28 21.26
C PHE A 120 -20.19 -8.41 20.85
N SER A 121 -21.46 -8.07 20.62
CA SER A 121 -22.40 -9.01 19.98
C SER A 121 -21.85 -9.43 18.61
N GLU A 122 -22.17 -10.66 18.17
CA GLU A 122 -21.93 -11.13 16.81
C GLU A 122 -22.44 -10.14 15.74
N ASP A 123 -23.54 -9.44 16.04
CA ASP A 123 -24.11 -8.39 15.20
C ASP A 123 -23.15 -7.21 14.99
N VAL A 124 -22.41 -6.83 16.04
CA VAL A 124 -21.47 -5.71 15.98
C VAL A 124 -20.24 -6.09 15.16
N THR A 125 -19.69 -7.29 15.38
CA THR A 125 -18.56 -7.79 14.58
C THR A 125 -18.95 -7.87 13.10
N THR A 126 -20.16 -8.34 12.81
CA THR A 126 -20.71 -8.39 11.46
C THR A 126 -20.84 -7.00 10.85
N ALA A 127 -21.39 -6.04 11.60
CA ALA A 127 -21.54 -4.66 11.13
C ALA A 127 -20.18 -3.99 10.83
N VAL A 128 -19.16 -4.20 11.68
CA VAL A 128 -17.81 -3.66 11.44
C VAL A 128 -17.18 -4.27 10.19
N ASP A 129 -17.31 -5.58 9.99
CA ASP A 129 -16.76 -6.26 8.82
C ASP A 129 -17.51 -5.88 7.53
N MET A 130 -18.83 -5.67 7.59
CA MET A 130 -19.62 -5.09 6.49
C MET A 130 -19.13 -3.70 6.13
N TYR A 131 -19.00 -2.81 7.12
CA TYR A 131 -18.49 -1.45 6.90
C TYR A 131 -17.09 -1.48 6.26
N GLY A 132 -16.20 -2.36 6.73
CA GLY A 132 -14.86 -2.51 6.15
C GLY A 132 -14.88 -3.01 4.70
N ARG A 133 -15.86 -3.84 4.30
CA ARG A 133 -16.05 -4.22 2.88
C ARG A 133 -16.53 -3.04 2.05
N ASP A 134 -17.58 -2.36 2.51
CA ASP A 134 -18.18 -1.24 1.79
C ASP A 134 -17.15 -0.11 1.55
N LEU A 135 -16.30 0.14 2.55
CA LEU A 135 -15.20 1.09 2.44
C LEU A 135 -14.14 0.66 1.42
N ALA A 136 -13.75 -0.61 1.42
CA ALA A 136 -12.81 -1.15 0.44
C ALA A 136 -13.38 -1.06 -0.98
N ASP A 137 -14.66 -1.39 -1.17
CA ASP A 137 -15.34 -1.28 -2.45
C ASP A 137 -15.41 0.18 -2.92
N SER A 138 -15.77 1.10 -2.02
CA SER A 138 -15.83 2.54 -2.32
C SER A 138 -14.47 3.11 -2.74
N VAL A 139 -13.41 2.80 -1.99
CA VAL A 139 -12.04 3.28 -2.27
C VAL A 139 -11.52 2.70 -3.59
N THR A 140 -11.67 1.39 -3.78
CA THR A 140 -11.17 0.74 -5.00
C THR A 140 -11.95 1.15 -6.24
N GLU A 141 -13.26 1.40 -6.13
CA GLU A 141 -14.04 1.93 -7.24
C GLU A 141 -13.67 3.38 -7.56
N LYS A 142 -13.44 4.23 -6.55
CA LYS A 142 -12.92 5.59 -6.76
C LYS A 142 -11.56 5.57 -7.49
N ALA A 143 -10.65 4.70 -7.07
CA ALA A 143 -9.34 4.53 -7.71
C ALA A 143 -9.46 3.97 -9.14
N ARG A 144 -10.35 3.00 -9.37
CA ARG A 144 -10.63 2.47 -10.70
C ARG A 144 -11.17 3.54 -11.65
N ASN A 145 -12.07 4.39 -11.16
CA ASN A 145 -12.63 5.49 -11.95
C ASN A 145 -11.56 6.49 -12.39
N ILE A 146 -10.59 6.82 -11.53
CA ILE A 146 -9.44 7.64 -11.92
C ILE A 146 -8.66 7.00 -13.07
N CYS A 147 -8.54 5.67 -13.11
CA CYS A 147 -7.80 4.99 -14.18
C CYS A 147 -8.53 5.02 -15.53
N LYS A 148 -9.87 5.12 -15.55
CA LYS A 148 -10.65 5.17 -16.80
C LYS A 148 -10.33 6.40 -17.64
N ASP A 149 -9.87 7.48 -17.01
CA ASP A 149 -9.48 8.72 -17.67
C ASP A 149 -8.14 8.59 -18.43
N TYR A 150 -7.43 7.47 -18.26
CA TYR A 150 -6.13 7.22 -18.88
C TYR A 150 -6.24 6.06 -19.88
N GLY A 151 -5.91 6.33 -21.15
CA GLY A 151 -5.96 5.32 -22.21
C GLY A 151 -4.88 4.23 -22.07
N ASN A 152 -5.19 3.02 -22.54
CA ASN A 152 -4.25 1.90 -22.72
C ASN A 152 -3.53 1.41 -21.46
N VAL A 153 -4.25 1.32 -20.33
CA VAL A 153 -3.76 0.66 -19.11
C VAL A 153 -4.63 -0.54 -18.75
N LYS A 154 -4.00 -1.66 -18.38
CA LYS A 154 -4.71 -2.77 -17.77
C LYS A 154 -4.77 -2.53 -16.26
N VAL A 155 -5.96 -2.61 -15.68
CA VAL A 155 -6.18 -2.32 -14.26
C VAL A 155 -6.78 -3.52 -13.55
N ASP A 156 -6.02 -4.08 -12.63
CA ASP A 156 -6.46 -5.12 -11.70
C ASP A 156 -6.69 -4.50 -10.32
N VAL A 157 -7.66 -5.03 -9.56
CA VAL A 157 -7.91 -4.63 -8.16
C VAL A 157 -7.66 -5.81 -7.25
N LYS A 158 -6.95 -5.58 -6.15
CA LYS A 158 -6.70 -6.55 -5.09
C LYS A 158 -7.04 -5.93 -3.74
N ILE A 159 -7.90 -6.61 -3.00
CA ILE A 159 -8.21 -6.30 -1.61
C ILE A 159 -7.60 -7.44 -0.78
N SER A 160 -6.90 -7.10 0.30
CA SER A 160 -6.29 -8.08 1.19
C SER A 160 -6.45 -7.65 2.63
N VAL A 161 -6.69 -8.62 3.52
CA VAL A 161 -7.01 -8.36 4.93
C VAL A 161 -5.75 -8.52 5.77
N GLY A 162 -5.48 -7.56 6.66
CA GLY A 162 -4.36 -7.62 7.59
C GLY A 162 -3.78 -6.24 7.93
N ASP A 163 -2.62 -6.25 8.59
CA ASP A 163 -1.83 -5.02 8.78
C ASP A 163 -1.30 -4.54 7.42
N ALA A 164 -1.48 -3.25 7.13
CA ALA A 164 -1.13 -2.69 5.84
C ALA A 164 0.37 -2.85 5.49
N ARG A 165 1.27 -2.79 6.48
CA ARG A 165 2.72 -2.89 6.26
C ARG A 165 3.08 -4.28 5.74
N GLU A 166 2.54 -5.30 6.39
CA GLU A 166 2.79 -6.69 6.05
C GLU A 166 2.08 -7.06 4.75
N VAL A 167 0.78 -6.75 4.63
CA VAL A 167 -0.03 -7.07 3.46
C VAL A 167 0.59 -6.48 2.20
N ILE A 168 1.01 -5.21 2.22
CA ILE A 168 1.60 -4.58 1.04
C ILE A 168 2.91 -5.27 0.67
N CYS A 169 3.83 -5.50 1.62
CA CYS A 169 5.11 -6.17 1.34
C CYS A 169 4.93 -7.60 0.81
N GLN A 170 3.98 -8.36 1.38
CA GLN A 170 3.67 -9.72 0.92
C GLN A 170 3.04 -9.72 -0.47
N MET A 171 2.12 -8.79 -0.74
CA MET A 171 1.41 -8.75 -2.01
C MET A 171 2.31 -8.29 -3.15
N VAL A 172 3.23 -7.34 -2.95
CA VAL A 172 4.17 -6.96 -4.01
C VAL A 172 5.11 -8.10 -4.40
N ASP A 173 5.52 -8.93 -3.43
CA ASP A 173 6.31 -10.13 -3.68
C ASP A 173 5.47 -11.20 -4.42
N LYS A 174 4.28 -11.51 -3.89
CA LYS A 174 3.36 -12.49 -4.47
C LYS A 174 2.94 -12.15 -5.90
N LEU A 175 2.75 -10.87 -6.19
CA LEU A 175 2.36 -10.40 -7.51
C LEU A 175 3.56 -10.31 -8.47
N GLY A 176 4.80 -10.37 -7.97
CA GLY A 176 5.99 -10.08 -8.78
C GLY A 176 5.92 -8.65 -9.33
N ALA A 177 5.79 -7.68 -8.43
CA ALA A 177 5.73 -6.27 -8.78
C ALA A 177 7.10 -5.75 -9.23
N ASP A 178 7.13 -5.00 -10.34
CA ASP A 178 8.33 -4.30 -10.81
C ASP A 178 8.51 -2.95 -10.11
N LEU A 179 7.42 -2.40 -9.56
CA LEU A 179 7.38 -1.13 -8.83
C LEU A 179 6.19 -1.11 -7.88
N LEU A 180 6.43 -0.69 -6.64
CA LEU A 180 5.39 -0.29 -5.69
C LEU A 180 5.29 1.24 -5.66
N VAL A 181 4.08 1.78 -5.80
CA VAL A 181 3.79 3.21 -5.70
C VAL A 181 2.90 3.47 -4.50
N MET A 182 3.25 4.47 -3.69
CA MET A 182 2.52 4.84 -2.49
C MET A 182 2.43 6.35 -2.32
N GLY A 183 1.41 6.81 -1.62
CA GLY A 183 1.38 8.15 -1.04
C GLY A 183 2.45 8.31 0.04
N SER A 184 2.92 9.54 0.23
CA SER A 184 3.87 9.85 1.30
C SER A 184 3.31 9.67 2.70
N HIS A 185 2.01 9.85 2.87
CA HIS A 185 1.27 9.65 4.11
C HIS A 185 -0.08 9.03 3.74
N GLY A 186 -0.77 8.45 4.73
CA GLY A 186 -2.14 7.98 4.58
C GLY A 186 -3.10 8.91 5.33
N TYR A 187 -4.24 8.36 5.74
CA TYR A 187 -5.25 9.08 6.55
C TYR A 187 -4.69 9.46 7.93
N GLY A 188 -4.09 10.66 8.05
CA GLY A 188 -3.50 11.17 9.29
C GLY A 188 -2.72 12.47 9.13
N PHE A 189 -3.10 13.49 9.91
CA PHE A 189 -2.61 14.88 9.85
C PHE A 189 -1.17 15.07 10.38
N ILE A 190 -0.16 14.46 9.77
CA ILE A 190 1.24 14.77 10.12
C ILE A 190 1.69 16.01 9.32
N LYS A 191 1.64 17.18 9.96
CA LYS A 191 2.03 18.49 9.40
C LYS A 191 3.54 18.70 9.18
N ARG A 192 4.36 17.64 9.11
CA ARG A 192 5.81 17.73 8.86
C ARG A 192 6.23 16.70 7.83
N ALA A 193 7.36 16.96 7.16
CA ALA A 193 7.89 16.27 5.98
C ALA A 193 8.28 14.78 6.17
N LEU A 194 7.48 13.99 6.89
CA LEU A 194 7.97 12.83 7.64
C LEU A 194 7.74 11.42 7.09
N LEU A 195 7.11 11.13 5.96
CA LEU A 195 6.72 9.73 5.62
C LEU A 195 5.78 9.07 6.66
N GLY A 196 4.67 8.54 6.16
CA GLY A 196 3.77 7.71 6.96
C GLY A 196 4.44 6.40 7.35
N SER A 197 4.00 5.83 8.48
CA SER A 197 4.57 4.59 9.00
C SER A 197 4.51 3.40 8.03
N VAL A 198 3.47 3.34 7.19
CA VAL A 198 3.30 2.28 6.19
C VAL A 198 4.26 2.47 5.02
N SER A 199 4.35 3.68 4.47
CA SER A 199 5.25 4.00 3.36
C SER A 199 6.72 3.86 3.75
N ASP A 200 7.09 4.29 4.97
CA ASP A 200 8.44 4.11 5.52
C ASP A 200 8.78 2.62 5.72
N HIS A 201 7.85 1.83 6.26
CA HIS A 201 8.04 0.39 6.39
C HIS A 201 8.23 -0.28 5.03
N CYS A 202 7.37 0.03 4.04
CA CYS A 202 7.45 -0.57 2.72
C CYS A 202 8.76 -0.18 2.00
N ALA A 203 9.21 1.07 2.12
CA ALA A 203 10.47 1.52 1.54
C ALA A 203 11.70 0.75 2.04
N ARG A 204 11.62 0.18 3.26
CA ARG A 204 12.70 -0.61 3.86
C ARG A 204 12.58 -2.10 3.59
N ASN A 205 11.36 -2.63 3.43
CA ASN A 205 11.11 -4.07 3.48
C ASN A 205 10.54 -4.67 2.17
N ALA A 206 10.00 -3.85 1.26
CA ALA A 206 9.47 -4.35 -0.01
C ALA A 206 10.58 -4.95 -0.88
N LYS A 207 10.30 -6.09 -1.51
CA LYS A 207 11.24 -6.78 -2.42
C LYS A 207 11.29 -6.20 -3.84
N CYS A 208 10.64 -5.06 -4.06
CA CYS A 208 10.65 -4.33 -5.32
C CYS A 208 10.98 -2.85 -5.07
N PRO A 209 11.42 -2.10 -6.11
CA PRO A 209 11.56 -0.65 -6.01
C PRO A 209 10.29 0.01 -5.47
N VAL A 210 10.45 0.98 -4.57
CA VAL A 210 9.33 1.74 -3.97
C VAL A 210 9.43 3.19 -4.39
N LEU A 211 8.35 3.72 -4.97
CA LEU A 211 8.18 5.12 -5.30
C LEU A 211 7.16 5.74 -4.35
N ILE A 212 7.62 6.72 -3.57
CA ILE A 212 6.77 7.49 -2.68
C ILE A 212 6.48 8.85 -3.31
N VAL A 213 5.19 9.12 -3.55
CA VAL A 213 4.72 10.38 -4.12
C VAL A 213 4.27 11.31 -3.00
N LYS A 214 4.86 12.52 -2.95
CA LYS A 214 4.40 13.59 -2.06
C LYS A 214 3.31 14.39 -2.74
N HIS A 215 2.18 14.57 -2.06
CA HIS A 215 1.18 15.56 -2.45
C HIS A 215 1.74 16.94 -2.10
N ARG A 216 1.76 17.86 -3.08
CA ARG A 216 1.99 19.29 -2.80
C ARG A 216 0.61 19.92 -2.68
N GLU A 217 0.24 20.33 -1.48
CA GLU A 217 -0.80 21.34 -1.33
C GLU A 217 -0.28 22.63 -1.98
N ALA A 218 -1.09 23.22 -2.87
CA ALA A 218 -0.79 24.47 -3.54
C ALA A 218 -1.20 25.66 -2.66
#